data_AF-A0A2N7NLH1-F1
#
_entry.id   AF-A0A2N7NLH1-F1
#
_cell.length_a   1.000
_cell.length_b   1.000
_cell.length_c   1.000
_cell.angle_alpha   90.00
_cell.angle_beta   90.00
_cell.angle_gamma   90.00
#
_symmetry.space_group_name_H-M   'P 1'
#
loop_
_entity.id
_entity.type
_entity.pdbx_description
1 polymer ?
#
loop_
_entity_poly.entity_id
_entity_poly.type
_entity_poly.pdbx_seq_one_letter_code
_entity_poly.pdbx_strand_id
1 'polypeptide(L)'
;MKLFASLLTTVGITGVVWGLLHIQPAIADASTEQPIAELSTNKSSIDKQPKNKSVEVKQQATVNTTYLQGLSKTIPLEDVPELWVDFYQNLEAKDEEIAQQQKVVVIYQDISSDFSTATVTIGFPTQQSKLNKKKPLIKIPSKSKGTLLLGKGEHTEQELAHAWEGIAILKEVDMVIEHHQLNQHGLPDSSELYVYYKNNQ
;
A
#
# COMPACT_ATOMS: atom_id res chain seq x y z
N MET A 1 22.68 5.33 -14.40
CA MET A 1 21.38 5.29 -13.71
C MET A 1 21.64 4.86 -12.27
N LYS A 2 21.47 5.78 -11.29
CA LYS A 2 21.77 5.52 -9.86
C LYS A 2 20.59 4.95 -9.07
N LEU A 3 19.43 4.77 -9.72
CA LEU A 3 18.22 4.20 -9.12
C LEU A 3 18.51 2.84 -8.47
N PHE A 4 19.32 2.01 -9.14
CA PHE A 4 19.78 0.73 -8.62
C PHE A 4 20.69 0.85 -7.38
N ALA A 5 21.65 1.78 -7.37
CA ALA A 5 22.63 1.82 -6.28
C ALA A 5 22.02 2.24 -4.93
N SER A 6 20.97 3.07 -4.95
CA SER A 6 20.31 3.55 -3.73
C SER A 6 19.17 2.65 -3.25
N LEU A 7 18.67 1.72 -4.09
CA LEU A 7 17.62 0.76 -3.70
C LEU A 7 18.17 -0.66 -3.47
N LEU A 8 19.36 -1.01 -4.01
CA LEU A 8 19.97 -2.33 -3.84
C LEU A 8 20.76 -2.50 -2.54
N THR A 9 21.14 -1.43 -1.85
CA THR A 9 21.74 -1.55 -0.50
C THR A 9 20.71 -1.96 0.56
N THR A 10 19.41 -1.88 0.24
CA THR A 10 18.27 -2.38 1.02
C THR A 10 18.24 -3.91 1.15
N VAL A 11 18.97 -4.65 0.31
CA VAL A 11 18.91 -6.12 0.21
C VAL A 11 19.54 -6.86 1.42
N GLY A 12 20.28 -6.16 2.29
CA GLY A 12 21.03 -6.80 3.38
C GLY A 12 20.34 -6.85 4.75
N ILE A 13 19.40 -5.96 5.04
CA ILE A 13 19.02 -5.65 6.44
C ILE A 13 17.56 -6.01 6.75
N THR A 14 16.64 -5.94 5.78
CA THR A 14 15.24 -6.37 5.98
C THR A 14 15.12 -7.88 6.17
N GLY A 15 16.01 -8.70 5.58
CA GLY A 15 16.02 -10.15 5.82
C GLY A 15 16.36 -10.55 7.26
N VAL A 16 17.21 -9.78 7.96
CA VAL A 16 17.67 -10.12 9.32
C VAL A 16 16.65 -9.67 10.38
N VAL A 17 15.96 -8.55 10.16
CA VAL A 17 14.99 -8.02 11.13
C VAL A 17 13.63 -8.72 11.01
N TRP A 18 13.21 -9.15 9.81
CA TRP A 18 11.91 -9.80 9.60
C TRP A 18 11.94 -11.34 9.66
N GLY A 19 13.09 -11.98 9.44
CA GLY A 19 13.22 -13.45 9.45
C GLY A 19 13.00 -14.13 10.81
N LEU A 20 13.04 -13.39 11.91
CA LEU A 20 12.85 -13.93 13.27
C LEU A 20 11.38 -14.06 13.70
N LEU A 21 10.42 -13.46 12.97
CA LEU A 21 8.99 -13.47 13.35
C LEU A 21 8.18 -14.61 12.70
N HIS A 22 8.79 -15.46 11.87
CA HIS A 22 8.09 -16.53 11.13
C HIS A 22 8.19 -17.93 11.73
N ILE A 23 8.78 -18.11 12.92
CA ILE A 23 8.71 -19.39 13.63
C ILE A 23 7.50 -19.36 14.57
N GLN A 24 6.29 -19.47 14.02
CA GLN A 24 5.17 -19.98 14.80
C GLN A 24 5.20 -21.51 14.71
N PRO A 25 5.19 -22.23 15.84
CA PRO A 25 5.04 -23.67 15.80
C PRO A 25 3.65 -23.99 15.26
N ALA A 26 3.57 -24.55 14.06
CA ALA A 26 2.35 -25.18 13.59
C ALA A 26 2.04 -26.35 14.54
N ILE A 27 1.00 -26.22 15.36
CA ILE A 27 0.45 -27.37 16.07
C ILE A 27 -0.19 -28.24 14.98
N ALA A 28 0.47 -29.34 14.65
CA ALA A 28 -0.08 -30.34 13.76
C ALA A 28 -1.29 -30.99 14.44
N ASP A 29 -2.49 -30.64 13.99
CA ASP A 29 -3.69 -31.42 14.30
C ASP A 29 -3.74 -32.60 13.32
N ALA A 30 -3.36 -33.77 13.83
CA ALA A 30 -3.45 -35.03 13.12
C ALA A 30 -4.70 -35.76 13.63
N SER A 31 -5.78 -35.81 12.83
CA SER A 31 -6.78 -36.87 12.97
C SER A 31 -7.66 -37.07 11.72
N THR A 32 -7.19 -37.97 10.85
CA THR A 32 -7.89 -39.19 10.39
C THR A 32 -9.21 -39.11 9.57
N GLU A 33 -9.09 -39.58 8.32
CA GLU A 33 -9.99 -40.40 7.48
C GLU A 33 -11.30 -39.86 6.83
N GLN A 34 -11.30 -39.96 5.49
CA GLN A 34 -12.38 -40.08 4.48
C GLN A 34 -13.30 -41.33 4.73
N PRO A 35 -14.46 -41.60 4.04
CA PRO A 35 -14.66 -41.45 2.58
C PRO A 35 -16.09 -41.25 1.95
N ILE A 36 -16.07 -40.65 0.74
CA ILE A 36 -16.67 -40.98 -0.59
C ILE A 36 -18.19 -41.33 -0.78
N ALA A 37 -18.71 -40.80 -1.91
CA ALA A 37 -19.87 -41.18 -2.77
C ALA A 37 -21.09 -40.24 -2.68
N GLU A 38 -21.81 -39.80 -3.72
CA GLU A 38 -22.02 -40.34 -5.08
C GLU A 38 -22.70 -39.28 -6.01
N LEU A 39 -22.65 -39.53 -7.33
CA LEU A 39 -23.29 -38.75 -8.42
C LEU A 39 -24.82 -38.67 -8.33
N SER A 40 -25.43 -37.60 -8.89
CA SER A 40 -26.51 -37.77 -9.88
C SER A 40 -26.92 -36.49 -10.64
N THR A 41 -27.01 -36.68 -11.96
CA THR A 41 -27.51 -35.81 -13.03
C THR A 41 -29.04 -35.61 -12.97
N ASN A 42 -29.57 -34.41 -13.24
CA ASN A 42 -30.78 -34.25 -14.06
C ASN A 42 -31.09 -32.81 -14.54
N LYS A 43 -31.11 -32.68 -15.88
CA LYS A 43 -31.94 -31.89 -16.82
C LYS A 43 -32.67 -30.59 -16.40
N SER A 44 -32.39 -29.56 -17.22
CA SER A 44 -33.30 -28.75 -18.07
C SER A 44 -34.45 -27.94 -17.44
N SER A 45 -34.48 -26.62 -17.67
CA SER A 45 -35.48 -25.92 -18.53
C SER A 45 -35.32 -24.38 -18.57
N ILE A 46 -35.01 -23.88 -19.76
CA ILE A 46 -35.51 -22.71 -20.52
C ILE A 46 -36.31 -21.59 -19.79
N ASP A 47 -35.79 -20.36 -19.99
CA ASP A 47 -36.40 -19.01 -20.13
C ASP A 47 -37.36 -18.44 -19.07
N LYS A 48 -36.98 -17.25 -18.54
CA LYS A 48 -37.76 -16.00 -18.67
C LYS A 48 -37.02 -14.80 -18.07
N GLN A 49 -36.58 -13.90 -18.95
CA GLN A 49 -36.22 -12.51 -18.64
C GLN A 49 -37.41 -11.74 -18.04
N PRO A 50 -37.15 -10.80 -17.12
CA PRO A 50 -37.82 -9.50 -17.22
C PRO A 50 -36.82 -8.33 -17.17
N LYS A 51 -36.84 -7.53 -18.24
CA LYS A 51 -36.44 -6.12 -18.25
C LYS A 51 -37.23 -5.40 -17.15
N ASN A 52 -36.56 -4.60 -16.31
CA ASN A 52 -37.02 -3.23 -16.06
C ASN A 52 -36.01 -2.36 -15.28
N LYS A 53 -35.80 -1.18 -15.87
CA LYS A 53 -35.44 0.12 -15.28
C LYS A 53 -34.23 0.20 -14.35
N SER A 54 -33.11 0.56 -14.99
CA SER A 54 -32.06 1.40 -14.43
C SER A 54 -32.69 2.62 -13.73
N VAL A 55 -32.61 2.63 -12.40
CA VAL A 55 -32.73 3.86 -11.61
C VAL A 55 -31.30 4.35 -11.44
N GLU A 56 -30.95 5.35 -12.26
CA GLU A 56 -29.73 6.13 -12.11
C GLU A 56 -29.83 6.91 -10.80
N VAL A 57 -29.41 6.27 -9.71
CA VAL A 57 -29.05 6.98 -8.48
C VAL A 57 -27.80 7.76 -8.83
N LYS A 58 -27.96 9.05 -9.13
CA LYS A 58 -26.87 10.03 -9.06
C LYS A 58 -26.33 9.99 -7.64
N GLN A 59 -25.36 9.11 -7.41
CA GLN A 59 -24.47 9.18 -6.26
C GLN A 59 -23.72 10.50 -6.42
N GLN A 60 -24.18 11.52 -5.70
CA GLN A 60 -23.37 12.69 -5.44
C GLN A 60 -22.06 12.19 -4.85
N ALA A 61 -21.01 12.20 -5.66
CA ALA A 61 -19.67 11.88 -5.23
C ALA A 61 -19.24 12.96 -4.23
N THR A 62 -19.53 12.74 -2.96
CA THR A 62 -18.87 13.46 -1.87
C THR A 62 -17.39 13.15 -2.03
N VAL A 63 -16.63 14.11 -2.55
CA VAL A 63 -15.18 14.00 -2.68
C VAL A 63 -14.60 14.06 -1.27
N ASN A 64 -14.67 12.94 -0.56
CA ASN A 64 -14.03 12.76 0.73
C ASN A 64 -12.52 12.89 0.48
N THR A 65 -11.98 14.07 0.78
CA THR A 65 -10.55 14.30 0.66
C THR A 65 -9.85 13.52 1.77
N THR A 66 -9.07 12.52 1.38
CA THR A 66 -8.24 11.74 2.30
C THR A 66 -6.92 12.47 2.53
N TYR A 67 -6.51 12.57 3.79
CA TYR A 67 -5.22 13.12 4.18
C TYR A 67 -4.35 12.02 4.78
N LEU A 68 -3.04 12.18 4.67
CA LEU A 68 -2.07 11.36 5.36
C LEU A 68 -1.61 12.10 6.61
N GLN A 69 -1.65 11.39 7.73
CA GLN A 69 -1.06 11.85 8.99
C GLN A 69 -0.02 10.82 9.43
N GLY A 70 1.21 11.26 9.63
CA GLY A 70 2.34 10.33 9.77
C GLY A 70 3.65 10.96 10.20
N LEU A 71 4.70 10.16 10.16
CA LEU A 71 6.09 10.58 10.35
C LEU A 71 6.65 11.04 9.00
N SER A 72 7.29 12.21 8.97
CA SER A 72 7.85 12.81 7.76
C SER A 72 9.31 13.20 7.98
N LYS A 73 10.20 12.81 7.07
CA LYS A 73 11.62 13.19 7.07
C LYS A 73 12.14 13.37 5.65
N THR A 74 13.05 14.33 5.45
CA THR A 74 13.84 14.46 4.22
C THR A 74 15.12 13.65 4.37
N ILE A 75 15.23 12.56 3.62
CA ILE A 75 16.27 11.54 3.77
C ILE A 75 16.75 11.01 2.40
N PRO A 76 17.94 10.40 2.33
CA PRO A 76 18.29 9.50 1.24
C PRO A 76 17.26 8.40 1.04
N LEU A 77 16.99 8.00 -0.20
CA LEU A 77 16.03 6.91 -0.48
C LEU A 77 16.50 5.56 0.08
N GLU A 78 17.81 5.38 0.25
CA GLU A 78 18.39 4.19 0.90
C GLU A 78 18.06 4.09 2.40
N ASP A 79 17.73 5.20 3.05
CA ASP A 79 17.42 5.26 4.50
C ASP A 79 15.92 5.09 4.80
N VAL A 80 15.09 4.89 3.77
CA VAL A 80 13.64 4.65 3.92
C VAL A 80 13.30 3.45 4.83
N PRO A 81 14.04 2.33 4.81
CA PRO A 81 13.83 1.23 5.76
C PRO A 81 13.98 1.67 7.23
N GLU A 82 14.91 2.57 7.54
CA GLU A 82 15.06 3.10 8.90
C GLU A 82 13.87 3.97 9.29
N LEU A 83 13.32 4.74 8.35
CA LEU A 83 12.10 5.52 8.58
C LEU A 83 10.89 4.64 8.91
N TRP A 84 10.78 3.45 8.31
CA TRP A 84 9.75 2.47 8.67
C TRP A 84 9.92 1.98 10.10
N VAL A 85 11.15 1.66 10.51
CA VAL A 85 11.47 1.27 11.89
C VAL A 85 11.07 2.39 12.86
N ASP A 86 11.48 3.62 12.58
CA ASP A 86 11.10 4.80 13.38
C ASP A 86 9.58 4.98 13.41
N PHE A 87 8.89 4.82 12.28
CA PHE A 87 7.44 4.95 12.21
C PHE A 87 6.76 3.99 13.18
N TYR A 88 7.08 2.70 13.11
CA TYR A 88 6.50 1.67 13.98
C TYR A 88 6.90 1.86 15.46
N GLN A 89 8.12 2.28 15.76
CA GLN A 89 8.54 2.57 17.15
C GLN A 89 7.80 3.78 17.74
N ASN A 90 7.46 4.77 16.92
CA ASN A 90 6.72 5.97 17.33
C ASN A 90 5.20 5.79 17.34
N LEU A 91 4.70 4.60 16.95
CA LEU A 91 3.32 4.23 17.21
C LEU A 91 3.19 4.00 18.72
N GLU A 92 2.78 5.04 19.47
CA GLU A 92 2.39 4.88 20.86
C GLU A 92 1.44 3.66 20.96
N ALA A 93 1.74 2.74 21.87
CA ALA A 93 1.08 1.44 22.06
C ALA A 93 -0.41 1.56 22.45
N LYS A 94 -1.22 2.13 21.56
CA LYS A 94 -2.66 1.98 21.51
C LYS A 94 -2.92 0.96 20.40
N ASP A 95 -2.63 -0.30 20.72
CA ASP A 95 -2.81 -1.46 19.84
C ASP A 95 -4.20 -1.50 19.18
N GLU A 96 -5.23 -0.94 19.83
CA GLU A 96 -6.58 -0.87 19.29
C GLU A 96 -6.72 0.07 18.08
N GLU A 97 -5.94 1.16 18.01
CA GLU A 97 -6.04 2.12 16.90
C GLU A 97 -5.32 1.58 15.66
N ILE A 98 -4.18 0.90 15.84
CA ILE A 98 -3.41 0.27 14.76
C ILE A 98 -4.13 -0.98 14.24
N ALA A 99 -4.71 -1.82 15.11
CA ALA A 99 -5.49 -2.98 14.71
C ALA A 99 -6.71 -2.63 13.84
N GLN A 100 -7.21 -1.39 13.94
CA GLN A 100 -8.28 -0.86 13.09
C GLN A 100 -7.76 -0.27 11.78
N GLN A 101 -6.46 0.04 11.67
CA GLN A 101 -5.86 0.53 10.43
C GLN A 101 -5.63 -0.64 9.48
N GLN A 102 -6.31 -0.61 8.34
CA GLN A 102 -6.15 -1.63 7.29
C GLN A 102 -5.14 -1.20 6.21
N LYS A 103 -4.53 0.00 6.36
CA LYS A 103 -3.74 0.62 5.31
C LYS A 103 -2.70 1.58 5.85
N VAL A 104 -1.45 1.45 5.39
CA VAL A 104 -0.40 2.49 5.49
C VAL A 104 -0.18 3.09 4.11
N VAL A 105 0.16 4.38 4.07
CA VAL A 105 0.57 5.07 2.85
C VAL A 105 1.94 5.67 3.06
N VAL A 106 2.81 5.49 2.06
CA VAL A 106 4.09 6.17 1.94
C VAL A 106 4.01 7.16 0.80
N ILE A 107 4.36 8.43 1.06
CA ILE A 107 4.42 9.48 0.04
C ILE A 107 5.86 9.98 -0.03
N TYR A 108 6.41 10.00 -1.24
CA TYR A 108 7.70 10.59 -1.57
C TYR A 108 7.44 11.90 -2.31
N GLN A 109 7.93 13.01 -1.77
CA GLN A 109 7.80 14.37 -2.32
C GLN A 109 9.18 15.03 -2.39
N ASP A 110 9.30 16.16 -3.07
CA ASP A 110 10.54 16.93 -3.18
C ASP A 110 11.74 16.05 -3.60
N ILE A 111 11.49 15.11 -4.52
CA ILE A 111 12.49 14.14 -4.99
C ILE A 111 13.60 14.90 -5.74
N SER A 112 14.85 14.68 -5.35
CA SER A 112 16.00 15.29 -6.01
C SER A 112 16.09 14.86 -7.48
N SER A 113 16.68 15.70 -8.34
CA SER A 113 16.80 15.43 -9.77
C SER A 113 17.57 14.14 -10.11
N ASP A 114 18.41 13.68 -9.18
CA ASP A 114 19.16 12.43 -9.31
C ASP A 114 18.52 11.24 -8.58
N PHE A 115 17.32 11.44 -8.01
CA PHE A 115 16.55 10.44 -7.25
C PHE A 115 17.35 9.82 -6.10
N SER A 116 18.23 10.62 -5.45
CA SER A 116 18.99 10.17 -4.29
C SER A 116 18.31 10.50 -2.97
N THR A 117 17.55 11.60 -2.90
CA THR A 117 16.90 12.07 -1.68
C THR A 117 15.45 12.47 -1.94
N ALA A 118 14.59 12.32 -0.94
CA ALA A 118 13.21 12.79 -0.97
C ALA A 118 12.71 13.15 0.43
N THR A 119 11.66 13.96 0.48
CA THR A 119 10.81 14.09 1.67
C THR A 119 9.85 12.90 1.69
N VAL A 120 10.07 11.97 2.61
CA VAL A 120 9.30 10.73 2.74
C VAL A 120 8.37 10.84 3.94
N THR A 121 7.09 10.52 3.72
CA THR A 121 6.07 10.51 4.78
C THR A 121 5.38 9.17 4.85
N ILE A 122 5.47 8.50 6.01
CA ILE A 122 4.81 7.22 6.29
C ILE A 122 3.69 7.47 7.29
N GLY A 123 2.47 7.04 6.99
CA GLY A 123 1.36 7.27 7.90
C GLY A 123 0.06 6.54 7.56
N PHE A 124 -0.95 6.83 8.38
CA PHE A 124 -2.29 6.30 8.20
C PHE A 124 -3.19 7.32 7.46
N PRO A 125 -4.01 6.88 6.51
CA PRO A 125 -5.00 7.74 5.88
C PRO A 125 -6.09 8.13 6.90
N THR A 126 -6.39 9.42 6.99
CA THR A 126 -7.39 9.97 7.89
C THR A 126 -8.31 10.96 7.17
N GLN A 127 -9.52 11.12 7.69
CA GLN A 127 -10.44 12.16 7.27
C GLN A 127 -10.26 13.41 8.14
N GLN A 128 -10.52 14.58 7.58
CA GLN A 128 -10.27 15.89 8.21
C GLN A 128 -10.90 16.05 9.62
N SER A 129 -11.93 15.27 9.95
CA SER A 129 -12.64 15.30 11.24
C SER A 129 -11.91 14.63 12.42
N LYS A 130 -10.87 13.82 12.18
CA LYS A 130 -10.08 13.13 13.24
C LYS A 130 -8.66 13.71 13.43
N LEU A 131 -8.50 15.00 13.13
CA LEU A 131 -7.18 15.63 13.07
C LEU A 131 -6.54 15.88 14.45
N ASN A 132 -5.33 15.39 14.65
CA ASN A 132 -4.43 15.99 15.64
C ASN A 132 -3.80 17.24 15.01
N LYS A 133 -4.19 18.43 15.49
CA LYS A 133 -3.77 19.74 14.94
C LYS A 133 -2.24 19.98 14.93
N LYS A 134 -1.46 19.13 15.60
CA LYS A 134 -0.01 19.27 15.75
C LYS A 134 0.82 18.51 14.71
N LYS A 135 0.23 17.56 13.96
CA LYS A 135 0.97 16.78 12.96
C LYS A 135 0.75 17.36 11.55
N PRO A 136 1.78 17.42 10.69
CA PRO A 136 1.62 17.84 9.31
C PRO A 136 0.64 16.92 8.58
N LEU A 137 -0.18 17.50 7.71
CA LEU A 137 -1.16 16.80 6.91
C LEU A 137 -0.82 16.90 5.43
N ILE A 138 -0.72 15.75 4.77
CA ILE A 138 -0.47 15.68 3.33
C ILE A 138 -1.75 15.23 2.65
N LYS A 139 -2.24 15.99 1.67
CA LYS A 139 -3.41 15.59 0.89
C LYS A 139 -3.04 14.43 -0.02
N ILE A 140 -3.79 13.33 0.05
CA ILE A 140 -3.62 12.21 -0.87
C ILE A 140 -4.40 12.52 -2.15
N PRO A 141 -3.75 12.67 -3.32
CA PRO A 141 -4.44 12.89 -4.58
C PRO A 141 -5.29 11.67 -4.97
N SER A 142 -6.34 11.90 -5.77
CA SER A 142 -7.12 10.81 -6.37
C SER A 142 -6.21 9.93 -7.22
N LYS A 143 -6.35 8.60 -7.10
CA LYS A 143 -5.66 7.62 -7.96
C LYS A 143 -5.87 7.87 -9.46
N SER A 144 -7.01 8.45 -9.84
CA SER A 144 -7.29 8.80 -11.24
C SER A 144 -6.34 9.85 -11.83
N LYS A 145 -5.57 10.57 -11.00
CA LYS A 145 -4.54 11.52 -11.42
C LYS A 145 -3.14 10.90 -11.47
N GLY A 146 -2.96 9.69 -10.94
CA GLY A 146 -1.68 9.00 -10.89
C GLY A 146 -1.54 8.04 -12.06
N THR A 147 -0.30 7.82 -12.49
CA THR A 147 0.07 6.69 -13.36
C THR A 147 0.36 5.48 -12.48
N LEU A 148 -0.32 4.37 -12.73
CA LEU A 148 -0.07 3.10 -12.04
C LEU A 148 1.27 2.52 -12.51
N LEU A 149 2.18 2.27 -11.57
CA LEU A 149 3.47 1.60 -11.82
C LEU A 149 3.42 0.13 -11.41
N LEU A 150 2.74 -0.16 -10.30
CA LEU A 150 2.56 -1.52 -9.79
C LEU A 150 1.13 -1.70 -9.32
N GLY A 151 0.44 -2.69 -9.90
CA GLY A 151 -0.93 -3.04 -9.54
C GLY A 151 -1.04 -3.57 -8.11
N LYS A 152 -2.24 -3.57 -7.54
CA LYS A 152 -2.46 -4.14 -6.21
C LYS A 152 -2.17 -5.64 -6.21
N GLY A 153 -1.29 -6.10 -5.32
CA GLY A 153 -0.95 -7.52 -5.15
C GLY A 153 0.06 -7.75 -4.04
N GLU A 154 0.40 -9.00 -3.78
CA GLU A 154 1.62 -9.36 -3.06
C GLU A 154 2.79 -9.12 -4.01
N HIS A 155 3.80 -8.39 -3.55
CA HIS A 155 4.99 -8.05 -4.35
C HIS A 155 6.24 -8.28 -3.54
N THR A 156 7.25 -8.84 -4.20
CA THR A 156 8.61 -8.89 -3.69
C THR A 156 9.24 -7.49 -3.66
N GLU A 157 10.26 -7.31 -2.82
CA GLU A 157 11.05 -6.07 -2.82
C GLU A 157 11.64 -5.77 -4.20
N GLN A 158 12.01 -6.80 -4.97
CA GLN A 158 12.54 -6.68 -6.33
C GLN A 158 11.49 -6.16 -7.31
N GLU A 159 10.25 -6.63 -7.23
CA GLU A 159 9.15 -6.15 -8.08
C GLU A 159 8.80 -4.70 -7.77
N LEU A 160 8.84 -4.32 -6.48
CA LEU A 160 8.65 -2.92 -6.07
C LEU A 160 9.78 -2.04 -6.61
N ALA A 161 11.04 -2.45 -6.44
CA ALA A 161 12.20 -1.73 -6.97
C ALA A 161 12.14 -1.59 -8.51
N HIS A 162 11.74 -2.65 -9.22
CA HIS A 162 11.58 -2.60 -10.66
C HIS A 162 10.43 -1.66 -11.09
N ALA A 163 9.34 -1.60 -10.33
CA ALA A 163 8.25 -0.68 -10.63
C ALA A 163 8.68 0.80 -10.51
N TRP A 164 9.59 1.12 -9.59
CA TRP A 164 10.21 2.45 -9.48
C TRP A 164 11.01 2.85 -10.73
N GLU A 165 11.59 1.88 -11.46
CA GLU A 165 12.26 2.14 -12.74
C GLU A 165 11.27 2.57 -13.83
N GLY A 166 9.98 2.25 -13.68
CA GLY A 166 8.91 2.67 -14.58
C GLY A 166 8.58 4.16 -14.52
N ILE A 167 9.16 4.91 -13.58
CA ILE A 167 9.01 6.36 -13.51
C ILE A 167 9.65 7.01 -14.73
N ALA A 168 8.87 7.82 -15.44
CA ALA A 168 9.36 8.60 -16.56
C ALA A 168 10.24 9.76 -16.05
N ILE A 169 11.53 9.51 -15.84
CA ILE A 169 12.49 10.46 -15.25
C ILE A 169 12.67 11.78 -16.02
N LEU A 170 12.23 11.82 -17.29
CA LEU A 170 12.23 13.05 -18.10
C LEU A 170 11.05 13.97 -17.78
N LYS A 171 10.04 13.47 -17.07
CA LYS A 171 8.90 14.24 -16.59
C LYS A 171 9.17 14.73 -15.18
N GLU A 172 8.62 15.90 -14.85
CA GLU A 172 8.73 16.46 -13.52
C GLU A 172 7.80 15.70 -12.56
N VAL A 173 8.39 14.86 -11.70
CA VAL A 173 7.68 14.09 -10.68
C VAL A 173 7.22 15.03 -9.57
N ASP A 174 5.93 15.00 -9.26
CA ASP A 174 5.33 15.71 -8.13
C ASP A 174 5.43 14.86 -6.85
N MET A 175 4.96 13.62 -6.95
CA MET A 175 5.05 12.66 -5.85
C MET A 175 4.97 11.22 -6.35
N VAL A 176 5.54 10.32 -5.57
CA VAL A 176 5.33 8.87 -5.69
C VAL A 176 4.58 8.40 -4.45
N ILE A 177 3.59 7.53 -4.63
CA ILE A 177 2.75 7.04 -3.54
C ILE A 177 2.73 5.52 -3.56
N GLU A 178 3.15 4.93 -2.46
CA GLU A 178 2.93 3.53 -2.15
C GLU A 178 1.74 3.39 -1.21
N HIS A 179 0.86 2.46 -1.52
CA HIS A 179 -0.23 2.07 -0.64
C HIS A 179 0.00 0.64 -0.19
N HIS A 180 0.07 0.44 1.12
CA HIS A 180 0.29 -0.86 1.76
C HIS A 180 -0.97 -1.27 2.50
N GLN A 181 -1.58 -2.38 2.10
CA GLN A 181 -2.63 -3.03 2.87
C GLN A 181 -1.98 -3.80 4.00
N LEU A 182 -2.58 -3.75 5.19
CA LEU A 182 -2.05 -4.43 6.36
C LEU A 182 -2.83 -5.72 6.64
N ASN A 183 -2.10 -6.75 7.03
CA ASN A 183 -2.68 -7.95 7.61
C ASN A 183 -3.14 -7.73 9.06
N GLN A 184 -3.68 -8.78 9.68
CA GLN A 184 -4.13 -8.77 11.08
C GLN A 184 -3.05 -8.43 12.12
N HIS A 185 -1.77 -8.46 11.73
CA HIS A 185 -0.64 -8.11 12.58
C HIS A 185 -0.15 -6.66 12.35
N GLY A 186 -0.85 -5.88 11.52
CA GLY A 186 -0.44 -4.50 11.19
C GLY A 186 0.76 -4.42 10.24
N LEU A 187 1.07 -5.53 9.55
CA LEU A 187 2.20 -5.63 8.63
C LEU A 187 1.71 -5.60 7.16
N PRO A 188 2.45 -4.96 6.24
CA PRO A 188 2.10 -4.96 4.82
C PRO A 188 1.93 -6.38 4.25
N ASP A 189 0.79 -6.67 3.62
CA ASP A 189 0.52 -7.91 2.89
C ASP A 189 0.40 -7.70 1.38
N SER A 190 -0.10 -6.54 0.97
CA SER A 190 -0.27 -6.18 -0.42
C SER A 190 0.08 -4.73 -0.64
N SER A 191 0.74 -4.44 -1.76
CA SER A 191 1.09 -3.07 -2.13
C SER A 191 0.63 -2.72 -3.55
N GLU A 192 0.54 -1.41 -3.80
CA GLU A 192 0.33 -0.80 -5.11
C GLU A 192 1.15 0.51 -5.16
N LEU A 193 1.67 0.85 -6.33
CA LEU A 193 2.58 1.98 -6.54
C LEU A 193 2.04 2.90 -7.63
N TYR A 194 2.00 4.21 -7.35
CA TYR A 194 1.59 5.25 -8.28
C TYR A 194 2.62 6.37 -8.34
N VAL A 195 2.79 6.96 -9.52
CA VAL A 195 3.54 8.20 -9.73
C VAL A 195 2.61 9.31 -10.20
N TYR A 196 2.84 10.52 -9.71
CA TYR A 196 2.12 11.73 -10.06
C TYR A 196 3.12 12.75 -10.61
N TYR A 197 2.79 13.35 -11.74
CA TYR A 197 3.63 14.35 -12.41
C TYR A 197 2.99 15.74 -12.30
N LYS A 198 3.78 16.80 -12.13
CA LYS A 198 3.27 18.17 -11.84
C LYS A 198 2.32 18.73 -12.90
N ASN A 199 2.38 18.21 -14.14
CA ASN A 199 1.64 18.76 -15.28
C ASN A 199 0.57 17.82 -15.87
N ASN A 200 0.25 16.67 -15.26
CA ASN A 200 -0.69 15.65 -15.80
C ASN A 200 -0.46 15.25 -17.28
N GLN A 201 0.74 15.46 -17.81
CA GLN A 201 1.15 15.09 -19.18
C GLN A 201 1.99 13.83 -19.18
#